data_AF-A0A833QRY2-F1
#
_entry.id   AF-A0A833QRY2-F1
#
_cell.length_a   1.000
_cell.length_b   1.000
_cell.length_c   1.000
_cell.angle_alpha   90.00
_cell.angle_beta   90.00
_cell.angle_gamma   90.00
#
_symmetry.space_group_name_H-M   'P 1'
#
loop_
_entity.id
_entity.type
_entity.pdbx_description
1 polymer ?
#
loop_
_entity_poly.entity_id
_entity_poly.type
_entity_poly.pdbx_seq_one_letter_code
_entity_poly.pdbx_strand_id
1 'polypeptide(L)' 'MGMDVTGGEWAIVGGTGVSSCAQGVIHKKLLEKRCDRNIVELDIHFFYTLMQTGNCNMNQIEFSQTT' A
#
# COMPACT_ATOMS: atom_id res chain seq x y z
N MET A 1 21.45 2.66 -17.84
CA MET A 1 20.13 2.02 -17.93
C MET A 1 19.31 2.51 -16.74
N GLY A 2 18.38 3.44 -16.96
CA GLY A 2 17.49 3.90 -15.89
C GLY A 2 16.24 3.04 -15.90
N MET A 3 15.90 2.42 -14.77
CA MET A 3 14.63 1.72 -14.62
C MET A 3 13.49 2.72 -14.77
N ASP A 4 12.61 2.47 -15.73
CA ASP A 4 11.42 3.28 -15.93
C ASP A 4 10.45 2.99 -14.78
N VAL A 5 10.45 3.83 -13.75
CA VAL A 5 9.61 3.68 -12.56
C VAL A 5 8.17 4.13 -12.80
N THR A 6 7.75 4.34 -14.05
CA THR A 6 6.41 4.82 -14.39
C THR A 6 5.31 3.79 -14.10
N GLY A 7 5.61 2.50 -14.18
CA GLY A 7 4.70 1.43 -13.76
C GLY A 7 5.44 0.21 -13.23
N GLY A 8 4.75 -0.65 -12.50
CA GLY A 8 5.35 -1.89 -12.00
C GLY A 8 4.60 -2.53 -10.85
N GLU A 9 5.23 -3.55 -10.28
CA GLU A 9 4.75 -4.27 -9.11
C GLU A 9 5.84 -4.28 -8.04
N TRP A 10 5.48 -4.01 -6.79
CA TRP A 10 6.39 -4.03 -5.65
C TRP A 10 5.87 -4.99 -4.58
N ALA A 11 6.75 -5.83 -4.07
CA ALA A 11 6.43 -6.68 -2.94
C ALA A 11 6.38 -5.85 -1.64
N ILE A 12 5.33 -6.05 -0.85
CA ILE A 12 5.28 -5.62 0.54
C ILE A 12 5.98 -6.71 1.35
N VAL A 13 7.17 -6.38 1.86
CA VAL A 13 8.04 -7.31 2.60
C VAL A 13 7.82 -7.27 4.11
N GLY A 14 7.01 -6.33 4.60
CA GLY A 14 6.72 -6.15 6.02
C GLY A 14 5.90 -4.88 6.26
N GLY A 15 5.49 -4.70 7.51
CA GLY A 15 4.80 -3.50 7.98
C GLY A 15 4.98 -3.33 9.49
N THR A 16 4.42 -2.25 10.04
CA THR A 16 4.57 -1.86 11.45
C THR A 16 3.23 -1.48 12.06
N GLY A 17 3.07 -1.59 13.38
CA GLY A 17 1.83 -1.23 14.06
C GLY A 17 0.68 -2.16 13.68
N VAL A 18 -0.45 -1.61 13.24
CA VAL A 18 -1.64 -2.40 12.85
C VAL A 18 -1.38 -3.29 11.64
N SER A 19 -0.46 -2.93 10.75
CA SER A 19 -0.04 -3.73 9.60
C SER A 19 1.26 -4.49 9.85
N SER A 20 1.59 -4.76 11.12
CA SER A 20 2.77 -5.58 11.45
C SER A 20 2.69 -6.94 10.74
N CYS A 21 3.84 -7.37 10.22
CA CYS A 21 3.94 -8.58 9.40
C CYS A 21 3.09 -8.54 8.12
N ALA A 22 2.77 -7.35 7.59
CA ALA A 22 2.09 -7.24 6.30
C ALA A 22 2.91 -7.89 5.18
N GLN A 23 2.22 -8.64 4.34
CA GLN A 23 2.75 -9.22 3.11
C GLN A 23 1.74 -8.97 1.99
N GLY A 24 2.24 -8.71 0.79
CA GLY A 24 1.37 -8.34 -0.31
C GLY A 24 2.11 -7.77 -1.50
N VAL A 25 1.35 -7.13 -2.38
CA VAL A 25 1.81 -6.51 -3.60
C VAL A 25 1.21 -5.12 -3.75
N ILE A 26 1.98 -4.21 -4.33
CA ILE A 26 1.55 -2.88 -4.75
C ILE A 26 1.66 -2.86 -6.26
N HIS A 27 0.56 -2.61 -6.97
CA HIS A 27 0.60 -2.30 -8.39
C HIS A 27 0.61 -0.79 -8.55
N LYS A 28 1.52 -0.26 -9.37
CA LYS A 28 1.55 1.16 -9.72
C LYS A 28 1.33 1.31 -11.21
N LYS A 29 0.47 2.24 -11.55
CA LYS A 29 0.21 2.61 -12.94
C LYS A 29 0.26 4.13 -13.08
N LEU A 30 1.06 4.63 -14.02
CA LEU A 30 1.03 6.05 -14.39
C LEU A 30 -0.26 6.33 -15.15
N LEU A 31 -1.14 7.15 -14.58
CA LEU A 31 -2.36 7.59 -15.25
C LEU A 31 -2.08 8.78 -16.16
N GLU A 32 -1.34 9.76 -15.66
CA GLU A 32 -1.02 10.97 -16.41
C GLU A 32 0.37 11.48 -16.07
N LYS A 33 1.15 11.78 -17.11
CA LYS A 33 2.48 12.41 -17.00
C LYS A 33 2.35 13.88 -17.38
N ARG A 34 2.29 14.78 -16.41
CA ARG A 34 2.35 16.23 -16.66
C ARG A 34 3.79 16.72 -16.51
N CYS A 35 4.09 17.86 -17.12
CA CYS A 35 5.44 18.45 -17.08
C CYS A 35 5.89 18.81 -15.66
N ASP A 36 4.96 19.08 -14.75
CA ASP A 36 5.18 19.45 -13.36
C ASP A 36 4.88 18.33 -12.36
N ARG A 37 4.02 17.36 -12.74
CA ARG A 37 3.43 16.39 -11.81
C ARG A 37 3.08 15.08 -12.50
N ASN A 38 3.27 13.97 -11.80
CA ASN A 38 2.82 12.66 -12.26
C ASN A 38 1.64 12.21 -11.41
N ILE A 39 0.54 11.87 -12.06
CA ILE A 39 -0.61 11.23 -11.42
C ILE A 39 -0.43 9.73 -11.56
N VAL A 40 -0.32 9.04 -10.43
CA VAL A 40 -0.12 7.59 -10.36
C VAL A 40 -1.25 6.94 -9.59
N GLU A 41 -1.80 5.87 -10.14
CA GLU A 41 -2.72 4.96 -9.48
C GLU A 41 -1.90 3.91 -8.72
N LEU A 42 -2.32 3.61 -7.49
CA LEU A 42 -1.68 2.65 -6.60
C LEU A 42 -2.73 1.67 -6.07
N ASP A 43 -2.65 0.42 -6.53
CA ASP A 43 -3.50 -0.66 -6.05
C ASP A 43 -2.72 -1.51 -5.05
N ILE A 44 -3.06 -1.37 -3.77
CA ILE A 44 -2.36 -2.02 -2.66
C ILE A 44 -3.19 -3.22 -2.18
N HIS A 45 -2.66 -4.42 -2.42
CA HIS A 45 -3.26 -5.67 -1.95
C HIS A 45 -2.33 -6.32 -0.94
N PHE A 46 -2.74 -6.34 0.33
CA PHE A 46 -1.95 -6.97 1.37
C PHE A 46 -2.82 -7.65 2.41
N PHE A 47 -2.24 -8.68 3.00
CA PHE A 47 -2.74 -9.32 4.21
C PHE A 47 -1.77 -8.99 5.34
N TYR A 48 -2.30 -8.89 6.55
CA TYR A 48 -1.51 -8.65 7.74
C TYR A 48 -2.14 -9.41 8.91
N THR A 49 -1.33 -9.72 9.91
CA THR A 49 -1.83 -10.34 11.14
C THR A 49 -2.25 -9.23 12.11
N LEU A 50 -3.51 -9.25 12.54
CA LEU A 50 -4.00 -8.37 13.60
C LEU A 50 -3.30 -8.74 14.91
N MET A 51 -2.24 -7.99 15.24
CA MET A 51 -1.59 -8.10 16.53
C MET A 51 -2.43 -7.35 17.57
N GLN A 52 -3.26 -8.08 18.31
CA GLN A 52 -3.96 -7.52 19.46
C GLN A 52 -2.93 -7.18 20.54
N THR A 53 -2.54 -5.92 20.62
CA THR A 53 -1.94 -5.40 21.85
C THR A 53 -3.04 -5.41 22.90
N GLY A 54 -2.80 -6.06 24.04
CA GLY A 54 -3.80 -6.36 25.07
C GLY A 54 -4.82 -5.24 25.29
N ASN A 55 -6.09 -5.63 25.13
CA ASN A 55 -7.31 -4.87 25.40
C ASN A 55 -7.42 -3.49 24.73
N CYS A 56 -7.81 -3.48 23.47
CA CYS A 56 -8.51 -2.32 22.89
C CYS A 56 -9.69 -2.80 22.03
N ASN A 57 -10.83 -2.17 22.28
CA ASN A 57 -12.15 -2.48 21.75
C ASN A 57 -12.12 -2.61 20.22
N MET A 58 -12.57 -3.75 19.71
CA MET A 58 -12.63 -4.06 18.27
C MET A 58 -13.69 -3.20 17.61
N ASN A 59 -13.30 -2.02 17.14
CA ASN A 59 -14.03 -1.37 16.07
C ASN A 59 -13.26 -1.66 14.78
N GLN A 60 -13.96 -2.37 13.89
CA GLN A 60 -13.64 -2.60 12.49
C GLN A 60 -12.75 -1.49 11.92
N ILE A 61 -11.47 -1.80 11.65
CA ILE A 61 -10.58 -0.87 10.95
C ILE A 61 -11.01 -0.91 9.49
N GLU A 62 -11.97 -0.06 9.12
CA GLU A 62 -12.25 0.23 7.72
C GLU A 62 -11.09 1.07 7.18
N PHE A 63 -10.24 0.46 6.36
CA PHE A 63 -9.31 1.21 5.52
C PHE A 63 -10.12 1.91 4.43
N SER A 64 -10.53 3.15 4.69
CA SER A 64 -10.95 4.05 3.62
C SER A 64 -9.70 4.48 2.85
N GLN A 65 -9.46 3.83 1.72
CA GLN A 65 -8.43 4.27 0.77
C GLN A 65 -9.03 5.43 -0.03
N THR A 66 -8.67 6.66 0.33
CA THR A 66 -9.08 7.87 -0.40
C THR A 66 -8.22 8.02 -1.65
N THR A 67 -8.91 8.11 -2.80
CA THR A 67 -8.42 8.40 -4.15
C THR A 67 -7.49 9.62 -4.23
#